data_AF-M2QFW1-F1
#
_entry.id   AF-M2QFW1-F1
#
_cell.length_a   1.000
_cell.length_b   1.000
_cell.length_c   1.000
_cell.angle_alpha   90.00
_cell.angle_beta   90.00
_cell.angle_gamma   90.00
#
_symmetry.space_group_name_H-M   'P 1'
#
loop_
_entity.id
_entity.type
_entity.pdbx_description
1 polymer ?
#
loop_
_entity_poly.entity_id
_entity_poly.type
_entity_poly.pdbx_seq_one_letter_code
_entity_poly.pdbx_strand_id
1 'polypeptide(L)'
;MAPPRDEETEQWIAELTALSDLYRSAESGGSAEAVSHAGWHTGARLWPGSANGRLLAYNDSGVEAECIFREGEKTLFNIMSTGYGNDTTERGFAVWSSRPGALGAIDPSVTRLEVADAEGAVVQADIVAHTFAVDVDLGPAPRTIDEVFAPWEPPELTVRVYGEGDALRYEGPLLVQ
;
A
#
# COMPACT_ATOMS: atom_id res chain seq x y z
N MET A 1 25.84 19.91 -5.51
CA MET A 1 24.67 20.65 -6.01
C MET A 1 23.53 19.65 -5.98
N ALA A 2 22.46 19.91 -5.24
CA ALA A 2 21.31 19.00 -5.23
C ALA A 2 20.61 19.09 -6.60
N PRO A 3 20.12 17.97 -7.15
CA PRO A 3 19.38 18.00 -8.40
C PRO A 3 18.09 18.85 -8.24
N PRO A 4 17.62 19.50 -9.31
CA PRO A 4 16.29 20.08 -9.34
C PRO A 4 15.23 18.99 -9.16
N ARG A 5 14.08 19.35 -8.59
CA ARG A 5 12.98 18.43 -8.22
C ARG A 5 12.49 17.55 -9.38
N ASP A 6 12.56 18.05 -10.61
CA ASP A 6 12.16 17.31 -11.80
C ASP A 6 13.18 16.20 -12.15
N GLU A 7 14.48 16.48 -12.04
CA GLU A 7 15.54 15.46 -12.25
C GLU A 7 15.49 14.39 -11.15
N GLU A 8 15.17 14.77 -9.91
CA GLU A 8 14.99 13.83 -8.80
C GLU A 8 13.77 12.92 -9.01
N THR A 9 12.66 13.49 -9.50
CA THR A 9 11.45 12.72 -9.82
C THR A 9 11.68 11.76 -10.99
N GLU A 10 12.39 12.20 -12.03
CA GLU A 10 12.78 11.34 -13.16
C GLU A 10 13.67 10.18 -12.70
N GLN A 11 14.61 10.45 -11.79
CA GLN A 11 15.44 9.41 -11.18
C GLN A 11 14.60 8.40 -10.40
N TRP A 12 13.69 8.85 -9.53
CA TRP A 12 12.80 7.95 -8.80
C TRP A 12 11.93 7.09 -9.72
N ILE A 13 11.41 7.67 -10.81
CA ILE A 13 10.63 6.92 -11.81
C ILE A 13 11.49 5.81 -12.45
N ALA A 14 12.73 6.11 -12.81
CA ALA A 14 13.64 5.12 -13.40
C ALA A 14 13.96 3.98 -12.41
N GLU A 15 14.26 4.32 -11.16
CA GLU A 15 14.54 3.35 -10.10
C GLU A 15 13.32 2.48 -9.76
N LEU A 16 12.14 3.07 -9.63
CA LEU A 16 10.88 2.36 -9.39
C LEU A 16 10.46 1.48 -10.56
N THR A 17 10.79 1.88 -11.79
CA THR A 17 10.59 1.04 -12.98
C THR A 17 11.46 -0.22 -12.86
N ALA A 18 12.75 -0.07 -12.55
CA ALA A 18 13.65 -1.20 -12.38
C ALA A 18 13.22 -2.11 -11.21
N LEU A 19 12.82 -1.54 -10.07
CA LEU A 19 12.28 -2.28 -8.93
C LEU A 19 11.03 -3.09 -9.34
N SER A 20 10.10 -2.45 -10.05
CA SER A 20 8.85 -3.08 -10.50
C SER A 20 9.10 -4.26 -11.44
N ASP A 21 10.05 -4.11 -12.37
CA ASP A 21 10.42 -5.18 -13.30
C ASP A 21 11.07 -6.35 -12.57
N LEU A 22 11.97 -6.07 -11.63
CA LEU A 22 12.58 -7.10 -10.77
C LEU A 22 11.52 -7.84 -9.95
N TYR A 23 10.59 -7.10 -9.35
CA TYR A 23 9.51 -7.68 -8.55
C TYR A 23 8.59 -8.56 -9.39
N ARG A 24 8.13 -8.10 -10.56
CA ARG A 24 7.28 -8.91 -11.45
C ARG A 24 7.97 -10.16 -11.98
N SER A 25 9.28 -10.07 -12.22
CA SER A 25 10.11 -11.21 -12.61
C SER A 25 10.20 -12.24 -11.47
N ALA A 26 10.47 -11.79 -10.24
CA ALA A 26 10.52 -12.62 -9.05
C ALA A 26 9.19 -13.34 -8.79
N GLU A 27 8.08 -12.60 -8.82
CA GLU A 27 6.72 -13.14 -8.69
C GLU A 27 6.40 -14.20 -9.75
N SER A 28 6.73 -13.93 -11.01
CA SER A 28 6.48 -14.87 -12.12
C SER A 28 7.36 -16.12 -12.03
N GLY A 29 8.53 -16.00 -11.38
CA GLY A 29 9.40 -17.12 -11.03
C GLY A 29 9.00 -17.87 -9.75
N GLY A 30 7.96 -17.41 -9.04
CA GLY A 30 7.49 -17.99 -7.78
C GLY A 30 8.41 -17.71 -6.58
N SER A 31 9.23 -16.66 -6.64
CA SER A 31 10.08 -16.26 -5.52
C SER A 31 9.27 -15.47 -4.48
N ALA A 32 9.47 -15.80 -3.21
CA ALA A 32 8.95 -15.05 -2.06
C ALA A 32 10.00 -14.10 -1.46
N GLU A 33 11.17 -13.95 -2.10
CA GLU A 33 12.23 -13.07 -1.61
C GLU A 33 11.85 -11.60 -1.77
N ALA A 34 12.12 -10.80 -0.74
CA ALA A 34 11.96 -9.35 -0.80
C ALA A 34 12.87 -8.77 -1.88
N VAL A 35 12.31 -7.93 -2.74
CA VAL A 35 13.03 -7.29 -3.84
C VAL A 35 13.42 -5.87 -3.43
N SER A 36 14.67 -5.50 -3.70
CA SER A 36 15.16 -4.14 -3.48
C SER A 36 16.04 -3.66 -4.63
N HIS A 37 16.06 -2.35 -4.86
CA HIS A 37 16.84 -1.70 -5.91
C HIS A 37 17.08 -0.22 -5.58
N ALA A 38 18.33 0.24 -5.63
CA ALA A 38 18.67 1.66 -5.42
C ALA A 38 18.09 2.28 -4.12
N GLY A 39 18.09 1.50 -3.03
CA GLY A 39 17.51 1.91 -1.74
C GLY A 39 15.99 1.81 -1.67
N TRP A 40 15.31 1.45 -2.76
CA TRP A 40 13.90 1.09 -2.75
C TRP A 40 13.69 -0.36 -2.34
N HIS A 41 12.61 -0.61 -1.62
CA HIS A 41 12.19 -1.92 -1.14
C HIS A 41 10.71 -2.11 -1.44
N THR A 42 10.31 -3.36 -1.70
CA THR A 42 8.91 -3.73 -1.87
C THR A 42 8.19 -3.84 -0.52
N GLY A 43 6.99 -3.27 -0.44
CA GLY A 43 6.06 -3.39 0.67
C GLY A 43 4.88 -4.31 0.36
N ALA A 44 3.79 -4.10 1.09
CA ALA A 44 2.58 -4.90 0.99
C ALA A 44 1.84 -4.66 -0.33
N ARG A 45 1.04 -5.64 -0.74
CA ARG A 45 0.42 -5.65 -2.06
C ARG A 45 -1.05 -6.04 -2.04
N LEU A 46 -1.85 -5.31 -2.80
CA LEU A 46 -3.20 -5.74 -3.20
C LEU A 46 -3.17 -6.60 -4.46
N TRP A 47 -4.00 -7.63 -4.44
CA TRP A 47 -4.23 -8.60 -5.51
C TRP A 47 -2.96 -9.32 -5.96
N PRO A 48 -2.67 -10.49 -5.35
CA PRO A 48 -1.51 -11.28 -5.72
C PRO A 48 -1.59 -11.76 -7.18
N GLY A 49 -0.44 -11.79 -7.87
CA GLY A 49 -0.31 -12.21 -9.27
C GLY A 49 0.22 -11.12 -10.20
N SER A 50 1.24 -11.39 -11.02
CA SER A 50 2.05 -10.34 -11.70
C SER A 50 1.35 -9.51 -12.79
N ALA A 51 0.09 -9.78 -13.14
CA ALA A 51 -0.63 -9.10 -14.21
C ALA A 51 -1.27 -7.77 -13.76
N ASN A 52 -1.94 -7.76 -12.60
CA ASN A 52 -2.65 -6.60 -12.06
C ASN A 52 -2.37 -6.49 -10.55
N GLY A 53 -2.46 -5.28 -9.99
CA GLY A 53 -2.32 -5.08 -8.55
C GLY A 53 -1.74 -3.73 -8.19
N ARG A 54 -1.60 -3.52 -6.89
CA ARG A 54 -1.07 -2.28 -6.32
C ARG A 54 -0.06 -2.66 -5.26
N LEU A 55 1.20 -2.27 -5.48
CA LEU A 55 2.33 -2.59 -4.62
C LEU A 55 2.82 -1.30 -3.96
N LEU A 56 2.96 -1.31 -2.64
CA LEU A 56 3.65 -0.23 -1.93
C LEU A 56 5.15 -0.42 -2.04
N ALA A 57 5.88 0.68 -2.08
CA ALA A 57 7.34 0.70 -2.09
C ALA A 57 7.83 1.84 -1.22
N TYR A 58 8.95 1.62 -0.54
CA TYR A 58 9.58 2.63 0.32
C TYR A 58 11.07 2.71 0.04
N ASN A 59 11.63 3.90 0.15
CA ASN A 59 13.05 4.17 -0.06
C ASN A 59 13.73 4.49 1.28
N ASP A 60 15.00 4.12 1.42
CA ASP A 60 15.83 4.45 2.60
C ASP A 60 15.91 5.97 2.88
N SER A 61 15.69 6.81 1.86
CA SER A 61 15.63 8.27 2.00
C SER A 61 14.32 8.79 2.63
N GLY A 62 13.33 7.93 2.85
CA GLY A 62 12.00 8.28 3.35
C GLY A 62 10.98 8.64 2.27
N VAL A 63 11.36 8.55 0.99
CA VAL A 63 10.41 8.64 -0.14
C VAL A 63 9.63 7.34 -0.22
N GLU A 64 8.33 7.43 -0.48
CA GLU A 64 7.47 6.25 -0.64
C GLU A 64 6.67 6.35 -1.93
N ALA A 65 6.23 5.21 -2.44
CA ALA A 65 5.54 5.14 -3.71
C ALA A 65 4.48 4.03 -3.72
N GLU A 66 3.47 4.22 -4.55
CA GLU A 66 2.64 3.12 -5.02
C GLU A 66 2.95 2.81 -6.47
N CYS A 67 3.14 1.52 -6.75
CA CYS A 67 3.30 0.96 -8.08
C CYS A 67 1.97 0.30 -8.49
N ILE A 68 1.34 0.82 -9.55
CA ILE A 68 0.07 0.30 -10.07
C ILE A 68 0.38 -0.57 -11.29
N PHE A 69 0.11 -1.86 -11.17
CA PHE A 69 0.24 -2.83 -12.25
C PHE A 69 -1.08 -3.01 -12.97
N ARG A 70 -1.04 -2.88 -14.29
CA ARG A 70 -2.14 -3.17 -15.20
C ARG A 70 -1.62 -4.02 -16.35
N GLU A 71 -2.36 -5.06 -16.69
CA GLU A 71 -1.97 -5.97 -17.75
C GLU A 71 -1.82 -5.22 -19.08
N GLY A 72 -0.68 -5.40 -19.75
CA GLY A 72 -0.39 -4.75 -21.04
C GLY A 72 -0.02 -3.27 -20.96
N GLU A 73 -0.01 -2.65 -19.78
CA GLU A 73 0.36 -1.25 -19.59
C GLU A 73 1.73 -1.10 -18.89
N LYS A 74 2.31 0.10 -19.01
CA LYS A 74 3.46 0.47 -18.18
C LYS A 74 3.00 0.69 -16.73
N THR A 75 3.86 0.36 -15.77
CA THR A 75 3.60 0.64 -14.36
C THR A 75 3.40 2.15 -14.16
N LEU A 76 2.33 2.51 -13.45
CA LEU A 76 2.08 3.88 -13.03
C LEU A 76 2.59 4.06 -11.60
N PHE A 77 3.17 5.21 -11.31
CA PHE A 77 3.70 5.54 -10.00
C PHE A 77 2.97 6.72 -9.40
N ASN A 78 2.52 6.56 -8.15
CA ASN A 78 2.18 7.68 -7.29
C ASN A 78 3.31 7.84 -6.28
N ILE A 79 4.12 8.90 -6.42
CA ILE A 79 5.35 9.11 -5.63
C ILE A 79 5.10 10.19 -4.58
N MET A 80 5.45 9.89 -3.34
CA MET A 80 5.31 10.76 -2.18
C MET A 80 6.68 11.11 -1.63
N SER A 81 7.15 12.31 -1.96
CA SER A 81 8.49 12.81 -1.60
C SER A 81 8.73 12.98 -0.10
N THR A 82 7.67 12.95 0.72
CA THR A 82 7.75 13.08 2.18
C THR A 82 7.24 11.83 2.91
N GLY A 83 7.19 10.69 2.20
CA GLY A 83 6.53 9.48 2.65
C GLY A 83 5.00 9.62 2.69
N TYR A 84 4.31 8.59 3.16
CA TYR A 84 2.86 8.51 3.27
C TYR A 84 2.28 9.51 4.29
N GLY A 85 3.13 10.30 4.99
CA GLY A 85 2.68 11.43 5.82
C GLY A 85 1.79 11.04 7.00
N ASN A 86 1.89 9.79 7.46
CA ASN A 86 0.84 9.17 8.24
C ASN A 86 1.17 9.11 9.73
N ASP A 87 0.29 9.72 10.52
CA ASP A 87 0.27 9.52 11.97
C ASP A 87 -0.41 8.18 12.29
N THR A 88 0.40 7.15 12.56
CA THR A 88 -0.08 5.84 13.01
C THR A 88 -0.24 5.76 14.52
N THR A 89 0.05 6.83 15.28
CA THR A 89 0.19 6.75 16.75
C THR A 89 -1.10 6.43 17.47
N GLU A 90 -2.24 6.91 16.95
CA GLU A 90 -3.55 6.70 17.59
C GLU A 90 -4.14 5.32 17.30
N ARG A 91 -4.09 4.87 16.03
CA ARG A 91 -4.81 3.66 15.58
C ARG A 91 -3.90 2.47 15.30
N GLY A 92 -2.58 2.69 15.26
CA GLY A 92 -1.60 1.68 14.83
C GLY A 92 -1.52 1.49 13.31
N PHE A 93 -2.29 2.23 12.52
CA PHE A 93 -2.27 2.19 11.06
C PHE A 93 -2.81 3.50 10.47
N ALA A 94 -2.55 3.70 9.18
CA ALA A 94 -3.15 4.77 8.40
C ALA A 94 -3.39 4.31 6.96
N VAL A 95 -4.63 4.45 6.48
CA VAL A 95 -4.98 4.15 5.08
C VAL A 95 -4.53 5.30 4.20
N TRP A 96 -3.76 4.98 3.18
CA TRP A 96 -3.31 5.94 2.19
C TRP A 96 -4.08 5.82 0.87
N SER A 97 -4.34 4.59 0.42
CA SER A 97 -5.23 4.38 -0.71
C SER A 97 -6.33 3.40 -0.39
N SER A 98 -7.53 3.81 -0.77
CA SER A 98 -8.76 3.05 -0.69
C SER A 98 -9.33 2.89 -2.10
N ARG A 99 -10.04 1.77 -2.30
CA ARG A 99 -10.58 1.31 -3.59
C ARG A 99 -9.49 0.86 -4.55
N PRO A 100 -9.45 -0.42 -4.93
CA PRO A 100 -10.49 -1.43 -4.71
C PRO A 100 -10.39 -2.14 -3.35
N GLY A 101 -9.20 -2.16 -2.74
CA GLY A 101 -8.96 -2.55 -1.35
C GLY A 101 -8.30 -1.42 -0.57
N ALA A 102 -7.77 -1.71 0.62
CA ALA A 102 -7.06 -0.73 1.43
C ALA A 102 -5.55 -1.00 1.49
N LEU A 103 -4.78 0.07 1.33
CA LEU A 103 -3.32 0.10 1.38
C LEU A 103 -2.89 1.21 2.32
N GLY A 104 -1.82 0.99 3.07
CA GLY A 104 -1.28 2.05 3.89
C GLY A 104 -0.07 1.68 4.74
N ALA A 105 0.18 2.53 5.73
CA ALA A 105 1.27 2.38 6.68
C ALA A 105 0.76 1.73 7.97
N ILE A 106 1.63 0.98 8.63
CA ILE A 106 1.34 0.30 9.89
C ILE A 106 2.43 0.62 10.91
N ASP A 107 2.04 0.78 12.16
CA ASP A 107 2.97 1.06 13.25
C ASP A 107 3.88 -0.17 13.48
N PRO A 108 5.20 0.01 13.73
CA PRO A 108 6.13 -1.10 13.91
C PRO A 108 5.79 -2.08 15.04
N SER A 109 4.98 -1.66 16.00
CA SER A 109 4.55 -2.49 17.12
C SER A 109 3.21 -3.21 16.87
N VAL A 110 2.67 -3.11 15.66
CA VAL A 110 1.52 -3.90 15.20
C VAL A 110 2.02 -5.18 14.55
N THR A 111 1.46 -6.30 14.98
CA THR A 111 1.82 -7.65 14.50
C THR A 111 0.75 -8.25 13.61
N ARG A 112 -0.49 -7.76 13.73
CA ARG A 112 -1.64 -8.23 12.95
C ARG A 112 -2.68 -7.14 12.79
N LEU A 113 -3.24 -7.06 11.59
CA LEU A 113 -4.36 -6.20 11.24
C LEU A 113 -5.41 -7.05 10.53
N GLU A 114 -6.64 -6.95 10.97
CA GLU A 114 -7.79 -7.65 10.42
C GLU A 114 -8.89 -6.64 10.11
N VAL A 115 -9.61 -6.87 9.01
CA VAL A 115 -10.79 -6.09 8.65
C VAL A 115 -12.00 -7.00 8.61
N ALA A 116 -13.04 -6.63 9.33
CA ALA A 116 -14.33 -7.29 9.36
C ALA A 116 -15.39 -6.46 8.62
N ASP A 117 -16.20 -7.13 7.80
CA ASP A 117 -17.41 -6.54 7.23
C ASP A 117 -18.59 -6.56 8.23
N ALA A 118 -19.74 -6.02 7.81
CA ALA A 118 -20.95 -5.97 8.63
C ALA A 118 -21.52 -7.37 8.93
N GLU A 119 -21.26 -8.34 8.06
CA GLU A 119 -21.64 -9.73 8.20
C GLU A 119 -20.69 -10.53 9.10
N GLY A 120 -19.55 -9.94 9.48
CA GLY A 120 -18.53 -10.52 10.34
C GLY A 120 -17.51 -11.39 9.61
N ALA A 121 -17.46 -11.37 8.28
CA ALA A 121 -16.37 -11.98 7.53
C ALA A 121 -15.09 -11.19 7.78
N VAL A 122 -14.02 -11.90 8.13
CA VAL A 122 -12.74 -11.30 8.50
C VAL A 122 -11.70 -11.58 7.41
N VAL A 123 -11.06 -10.53 6.94
CA VAL A 123 -9.91 -10.57 6.04
C VAL A 123 -8.69 -10.07 6.79
N GLN A 124 -7.66 -10.90 6.87
CA GLN A 124 -6.38 -10.50 7.44
C GLN A 124 -5.58 -9.69 6.39
N ALA A 125 -4.97 -8.60 6.84
CA ALA A 125 -4.07 -7.83 6.00
C ALA A 125 -2.73 -8.55 5.81
N ASP A 126 -2.18 -8.41 4.61
CA ASP A 126 -0.76 -8.66 4.37
C ASP A 126 0.05 -7.50 4.95
N ILE A 127 1.09 -7.82 5.72
CA ILE A 127 1.97 -6.85 6.36
C ILE A 127 3.39 -7.14 5.93
N VAL A 128 4.01 -6.17 5.25
CA VAL A 128 5.39 -6.26 4.79
C VAL A 128 6.10 -4.98 5.21
N ALA A 129 7.15 -5.13 6.01
CA ALA A 129 7.83 -4.02 6.68
C ALA A 129 6.82 -3.14 7.45
N HIS A 130 6.84 -1.83 7.24
CA HIS A 130 5.91 -0.87 7.85
C HIS A 130 4.68 -0.56 6.98
N THR A 131 4.36 -1.45 6.03
CA THR A 131 3.22 -1.27 5.11
C THR A 131 2.22 -2.42 5.24
N PHE A 132 0.96 -2.14 4.92
CA PHE A 132 -0.09 -3.15 4.89
C PHE A 132 -0.95 -3.07 3.63
N ALA A 133 -1.54 -4.20 3.26
CA ALA A 133 -2.51 -4.33 2.19
C ALA A 133 -3.64 -5.27 2.62
N VAL A 134 -4.88 -4.91 2.36
CA VAL A 134 -6.03 -5.75 2.69
C VAL A 134 -7.07 -5.72 1.58
N ASP A 135 -7.37 -6.91 1.06
CA ASP A 135 -8.30 -7.12 -0.04
C ASP A 135 -9.73 -7.23 0.50
N VAL A 136 -10.36 -6.08 0.66
CA VAL A 136 -11.76 -5.91 1.07
C VAL A 136 -12.50 -5.14 0.01
N ASP A 137 -13.78 -5.44 -0.18
CA ASP A 137 -14.59 -4.74 -1.16
C ASP A 137 -14.87 -3.30 -0.70
N LEU A 138 -14.13 -2.34 -1.25
CA LEU A 138 -14.41 -0.91 -1.11
C LEU A 138 -15.11 -0.35 -2.34
N GLY A 139 -15.57 -1.21 -3.25
CA GLY A 139 -16.08 -0.83 -4.56
C GLY A 139 -14.97 -0.68 -5.62
N PRO A 140 -15.36 -0.31 -6.84
CA PRO A 140 -14.44 -0.30 -7.98
C PRO A 140 -13.34 0.75 -7.82
N ALA A 141 -12.15 0.42 -8.33
CA ALA A 141 -11.06 1.38 -8.45
C ALA A 141 -11.49 2.55 -9.37
N PRO A 142 -11.33 3.82 -8.92
CA PRO A 142 -11.58 4.98 -9.76
C PRO A 142 -10.77 4.93 -11.06
N ARG A 143 -11.40 5.24 -12.19
CA ARG A 143 -10.78 5.28 -13.51
C ARG A 143 -10.38 6.68 -13.94
N THR A 144 -11.02 7.68 -13.37
CA THR A 144 -10.82 9.09 -13.70
C THR A 144 -10.53 9.90 -12.44
N ILE A 145 -9.89 11.05 -12.61
CA ILE A 145 -9.63 11.97 -11.49
C ILE A 145 -10.92 12.49 -10.87
N ASP A 146 -11.96 12.67 -11.69
CA ASP A 146 -13.29 13.07 -11.20
C ASP A 146 -13.91 12.01 -10.29
N GLU A 147 -13.75 10.72 -10.60
CA GLU A 147 -14.21 9.61 -9.74
C GLU A 147 -13.42 9.50 -8.42
N VAL A 148 -12.15 9.93 -8.41
CA VAL A 148 -11.35 9.99 -7.18
C VAL A 148 -11.95 11.00 -6.21
N PHE A 149 -12.37 12.17 -6.71
CA PHE A 149 -12.90 13.28 -5.91
C PHE A 149 -14.42 13.28 -5.75
N ALA A 150 -15.13 12.41 -6.47
CA ALA A 150 -16.57 12.28 -6.35
C ALA A 150 -16.97 11.83 -4.92
N PRO A 151 -18.08 12.36 -4.36
CA PRO A 151 -18.62 11.87 -3.10
C PRO A 151 -18.84 10.36 -3.15
N TRP A 152 -18.35 9.66 -2.15
CA TRP A 152 -18.46 8.21 -2.03
C TRP A 152 -18.70 7.83 -0.57
N GLU A 153 -19.70 6.99 -0.35
CA GLU A 153 -19.98 6.39 0.96
C GLU A 153 -19.28 5.02 1.02
N PRO A 154 -18.20 4.87 1.79
CA PRO A 154 -17.56 3.59 1.97
C PRO A 154 -18.46 2.62 2.72
N PRO A 155 -18.35 1.31 2.46
CA PRO A 155 -19.02 0.31 3.29
C PRO A 155 -18.51 0.40 4.73
N GLU A 156 -19.37 0.04 5.68
CA GLU A 156 -19.00 -0.04 7.09
C GLU A 156 -18.06 -1.23 7.30
N LEU A 157 -16.77 -0.94 7.50
CA LEU A 157 -15.74 -1.93 7.77
C LEU A 157 -15.08 -1.63 9.12
N THR A 158 -15.01 -2.66 9.97
CA THR A 158 -14.36 -2.58 11.28
C THR A 158 -12.96 -3.16 11.17
N VAL A 159 -11.94 -2.37 11.49
CA VAL A 159 -10.57 -2.85 11.61
C VAL A 159 -10.27 -3.24 13.06
N ARG A 160 -9.51 -4.30 13.24
CA ARG A 160 -8.92 -4.72 14.52
C ARG A 160 -7.41 -4.78 14.36
N VAL A 161 -6.72 -4.13 15.28
CA VAL A 161 -5.25 -3.99 15.26
C VAL A 161 -4.69 -4.61 16.51
N TYR A 162 -3.74 -5.51 16.34
CA TYR A 162 -3.13 -6.28 17.41
C TYR A 162 -1.64 -5.99 17.50
N GLY A 163 -1.12 -5.91 18.72
CA GLY A 163 0.31 -5.75 18.99
C GLY A 163 0.96 -7.04 19.50
N GLU A 164 2.04 -6.87 20.25
CA GLU A 164 2.76 -7.97 20.88
C GLU A 164 1.82 -8.86 21.72
N GLY A 165 1.98 -10.18 21.59
CA GLY A 165 1.19 -11.17 22.32
C GLY A 165 -0.30 -11.19 21.94
N ASP A 166 -0.65 -10.77 20.72
CA ASP A 166 -2.04 -10.66 20.24
C ASP A 166 -2.93 -9.73 21.08
N ALA A 167 -2.32 -8.75 21.76
CA ALA A 167 -3.08 -7.75 22.51
C ALA A 167 -3.83 -6.82 21.54
N LEU A 168 -5.15 -6.74 21.67
CA LEU A 168 -5.97 -5.78 20.91
C LEU A 168 -5.59 -4.35 21.32
N ARG A 169 -5.18 -3.54 20.35
CA ARG A 169 -4.75 -2.14 20.54
C ARG A 169 -5.78 -1.15 20.04
N TYR A 170 -6.47 -1.50 18.95
CA TYR A 170 -7.48 -0.66 18.35
C TYR A 170 -8.57 -1.53 17.72
N GLU A 171 -9.82 -1.11 17.89
CA GLU A 171 -10.99 -1.62 17.17
C GLU A 171 -11.86 -0.41 16.79
N GLY A 172 -12.19 -0.28 15.50
CA GLY A 172 -12.93 0.88 15.01
C GLY A 172 -13.04 0.91 13.48
N PRO A 173 -13.47 2.03 12.89
CA PRO A 173 -13.64 2.12 11.44
C PRO A 173 -12.30 2.06 10.70
N LEU A 174 -12.29 1.35 9.57
CA LEU A 174 -11.14 1.32 8.65
C LEU A 174 -10.84 2.71 8.08
N LEU A 175 -11.89 3.40 7.62
CA LEU A 175 -11.82 4.72 7.01
C LEU A 175 -12.44 5.75 7.94
N VAL A 176 -11.71 6.83 8.18
CA VAL A 176 -12.22 8.04 8.86
C VAL A 176 -12.56 9.07 7.79
N GLN A 177 -13.78 9.60 7.85
CA GLN A 177 -14.27 10.66 6.96
C GLN A 177 -13.89 12.04 7.50
#